data_AF-A0AAW9Y4Y1-F1
#
_entry.id   AF-A0AAW9Y4Y1-F1
#
_cell.length_a   1.000
_cell.length_b   1.000
_cell.length_c   1.000
_cell.angle_alpha   90.00
_cell.angle_beta   90.00
_cell.angle_gamma   90.00
#
_symmetry.space_group_name_H-M   'P 1'
#
loop_
_entity.id
_entity.type
_entity.pdbx_description
1 polymer ?
#
loop_
_entity_poly.entity_id
_entity_poly.type
_entity_poly.pdbx_seq_one_letter_code
_entity_poly.pdbx_strand_id
1 'polypeptide(L)'
;MSNTYCFKMGFAALLDVSLWVEWLGILANLATFFGLFVAGVAAIYAIRQHKENIIESRRSVAYELYQQYLSLCFEHPEFARGFERPTNKIDIQYERYCWFISSALFAFEQILHTESQKDTWIKTIKSQLSFHKEHLIRSSTIRNKLWDEELKKIIDELISQP
;
A
#
# COMPACT_ATOMS: atom_id res chain seq x y z
N MET A 1 -12.70 -73.56 -33.15
CA MET A 1 -13.37 -72.27 -33.42
C MET A 1 -12.56 -71.18 -32.73
N SER A 2 -11.65 -70.51 -33.45
CA SER A 2 -10.82 -69.45 -32.86
C SER A 2 -11.58 -68.14 -32.88
N ASN A 3 -11.79 -67.55 -31.70
CA ASN A 3 -12.35 -66.20 -31.55
C ASN A 3 -11.25 -65.19 -31.90
N THR A 4 -11.20 -64.76 -33.15
CA THR A 4 -10.27 -63.73 -33.62
C THR A 4 -10.84 -62.36 -33.30
N TYR A 5 -10.31 -61.69 -32.29
CA TYR A 5 -10.56 -60.27 -32.07
C TYR A 5 -9.85 -59.46 -33.16
N CYS A 6 -10.60 -59.06 -34.19
CA CYS A 6 -10.09 -58.21 -35.26
C CYS A 6 -10.02 -56.77 -34.75
N PHE A 7 -8.83 -56.31 -34.36
CA PHE A 7 -8.62 -54.90 -34.04
C PHE A 7 -8.59 -54.11 -35.35
N LYS A 8 -9.69 -53.42 -35.70
CA LYS A 8 -9.75 -52.52 -36.85
C LYS A 8 -8.79 -51.35 -36.62
N MET A 9 -7.58 -51.43 -37.17
CA MET A 9 -6.67 -50.29 -37.28
C MET A 9 -6.83 -49.64 -38.66
N GLY A 10 -7.21 -48.36 -38.68
CA GLY A 10 -7.42 -47.53 -39.87
C GLY A 10 -8.44 -46.41 -39.63
N PHE A 11 -8.66 -45.51 -40.61
CA PHE A 11 -9.64 -44.41 -40.51
C PHE A 11 -11.08 -44.88 -40.16
N ALA A 12 -11.40 -46.15 -40.37
CA ALA A 12 -12.65 -46.78 -39.95
C ALA A 12 -12.87 -46.79 -38.42
N ALA A 13 -11.80 -46.80 -37.62
CA ALA A 13 -11.89 -46.68 -36.16
C ALA A 13 -12.26 -45.26 -35.72
N LEU A 14 -11.92 -44.24 -36.52
CA LEU A 14 -12.32 -42.84 -36.27
C LEU A 14 -13.79 -42.58 -36.63
N LEU A 15 -14.42 -43.44 -37.43
CA LEU A 15 -15.86 -43.38 -37.74
C LEU A 15 -16.71 -44.17 -36.73
N ASP A 16 -16.08 -44.88 -35.80
CA ASP A 16 -16.78 -45.66 -34.78
C ASP A 16 -17.19 -44.75 -33.61
N VAL A 17 -18.48 -44.46 -33.55
CA VAL A 17 -19.09 -43.61 -32.51
C VAL A 17 -18.89 -44.18 -31.11
N SER A 18 -18.86 -45.52 -30.96
CA SER A 18 -18.69 -46.16 -29.65
C SER A 18 -17.31 -45.89 -29.03
N LEU A 19 -16.28 -45.83 -29.88
CA LEU A 19 -14.90 -45.53 -29.51
C LEU A 19 -14.78 -44.08 -28.98
N TRP A 20 -15.43 -43.11 -29.64
CA TRP A 20 -15.45 -41.73 -29.18
C TRP A 20 -16.24 -41.54 -27.89
N VAL A 21 -17.32 -42.30 -27.67
CA VAL A 21 -18.09 -42.26 -26.41
C VAL A 21 -17.24 -42.73 -25.22
N GLU A 22 -16.45 -43.79 -25.38
CA GLU A 22 -15.50 -44.26 -24.36
C GLU A 22 -14.38 -43.23 -24.10
N TRP A 23 -13.80 -42.65 -25.15
CA TRP A 23 -12.81 -41.58 -25.03
C TRP A 23 -13.37 -40.33 -24.35
N LEU A 24 -14.61 -39.93 -24.65
CA LEU A 24 -15.27 -38.80 -23.99
C LEU A 24 -15.43 -39.05 -22.48
N GLY A 25 -15.76 -40.27 -22.08
CA GLY A 25 -15.82 -40.64 -20.66
C GLY A 25 -14.46 -40.53 -19.95
N ILE A 26 -13.39 -41.00 -20.60
CA ILE A 26 -12.02 -40.90 -20.06
C ILE A 26 -11.58 -39.43 -19.96
N LEU A 27 -11.81 -38.64 -21.01
CA LEU A 27 -11.47 -37.22 -21.05
C LEU A 27 -12.27 -36.39 -20.05
N ALA A 28 -13.55 -36.69 -19.83
CA ALA A 28 -14.38 -36.00 -18.84
C ALA A 28 -13.88 -36.21 -17.40
N ASN A 29 -13.46 -37.44 -17.07
CA ASN A 29 -12.89 -37.75 -15.77
C ASN A 29 -11.52 -37.07 -15.56
N LEU A 30 -10.67 -37.05 -16.60
CA LEU A 30 -9.40 -36.33 -16.57
C LEU A 30 -9.61 -34.82 -16.43
N ALA A 31 -10.55 -34.24 -17.19
CA ALA A 31 -10.89 -32.82 -17.14
C ALA A 31 -11.33 -32.38 -15.75
N THR A 32 -12.06 -33.23 -15.02
CA THR A 32 -12.49 -32.96 -13.64
C THR A 32 -11.28 -32.92 -12.69
N PHE A 33 -10.35 -33.87 -12.81
CA PHE A 33 -9.12 -33.88 -12.01
C PHE A 33 -8.22 -32.67 -12.32
N PHE A 34 -8.04 -32.35 -13.60
CA PHE A 34 -7.29 -31.16 -14.03
C PHE A 34 -7.97 -29.86 -13.57
N GLY A 35 -9.31 -29.80 -13.60
CA GLY A 35 -10.08 -28.66 -13.10
C GLY A 35 -9.83 -28.41 -11.61
N LEU A 36 -9.82 -29.47 -10.80
CA LEU A 36 -9.49 -29.38 -9.38
C LEU A 36 -8.05 -28.90 -9.15
N PHE A 37 -7.10 -29.41 -9.94
CA PHE A 37 -5.70 -28.99 -9.86
C PHE A 37 -5.53 -27.50 -10.22
N VAL A 38 -6.11 -27.06 -11.35
CA VAL A 38 -6.07 -25.67 -11.79
C VAL A 38 -6.74 -24.74 -10.77
N ALA A 39 -7.89 -25.13 -10.22
CA ALA A 39 -8.58 -24.37 -9.17
C ALA A 39 -7.71 -24.22 -7.91
N GLY A 40 -7.00 -25.28 -7.51
CA GLY A 40 -6.06 -25.23 -6.38
C GLY A 40 -4.91 -24.25 -6.60
N VAL A 41 -4.28 -24.29 -7.78
CA VAL A 41 -3.20 -23.36 -8.15
C VAL A 41 -3.72 -21.92 -8.20
N ALA A 42 -4.90 -21.70 -8.80
CA ALA A 42 -5.53 -20.39 -8.88
C ALA A 42 -5.84 -19.82 -7.48
N ALA A 43 -6.32 -20.65 -6.54
CA ALA A 43 -6.57 -20.23 -5.17
C ALA A 43 -5.29 -19.78 -4.45
N ILE A 44 -4.18 -20.52 -4.62
CA ILE A 44 -2.88 -20.14 -4.04
C ILE A 44 -2.41 -18.81 -4.62
N TYR A 45 -2.51 -18.63 -5.95
CA TYR A 45 -2.15 -17.38 -6.60
C TYR A 45 -3.01 -16.22 -6.11
N ALA A 46 -4.33 -16.41 -6.02
CA ALA A 46 -5.26 -15.38 -5.54
C ALA A 46 -4.94 -14.94 -4.10
N ILE A 47 -4.60 -15.87 -3.21
CA ILE A 47 -4.19 -15.55 -1.83
C ILE A 47 -2.90 -14.73 -1.81
N ARG A 48 -1.91 -15.07 -2.66
CA ARG A 48 -0.66 -14.31 -2.78
C ARG A 48 -0.92 -12.91 -3.33
N GLN A 49 -1.66 -12.81 -4.44
CA GLN A 49 -2.05 -11.55 -5.07
C GLN A 49 -2.79 -10.64 -4.08
N HIS A 50 -3.71 -11.20 -3.29
CA HIS A 50 -4.46 -10.41 -2.31
C HIS A 50 -3.54 -9.77 -1.26
N LYS A 51 -2.53 -10.50 -0.77
CA LYS A 51 -1.55 -9.96 0.18
C LYS A 51 -0.69 -8.86 -0.46
N GLU A 52 -0.23 -9.07 -1.69
CA GLU A 52 0.56 -8.08 -2.42
C GLU A 52 -0.24 -6.80 -2.71
N ASN A 53 -1.51 -6.95 -3.10
CA ASN A 53 -2.41 -5.82 -3.32
C ASN A 53 -2.62 -4.98 -2.06
N ILE A 54 -2.74 -5.60 -0.88
CA ILE A 54 -2.86 -4.85 0.39
C ILE A 54 -1.60 -4.03 0.65
N ILE A 55 -0.41 -4.60 0.41
CA ILE A 55 0.87 -3.90 0.61
C ILE A 55 0.98 -2.72 -0.36
N GLU A 56 0.67 -2.94 -1.64
CA GLU A 56 0.75 -1.90 -2.66
C GLU A 56 -0.30 -0.81 -2.45
N SER A 57 -1.51 -1.19 -2.02
CA SER A 57 -2.56 -0.24 -1.65
C SER A 57 -2.12 0.69 -0.52
N ARG A 58 -1.50 0.14 0.55
CA ARG A 58 -0.95 0.95 1.64
C ARG A 58 0.14 1.92 1.16
N ARG A 59 1.04 1.46 0.29
CA ARG A 59 2.08 2.31 -0.32
C ARG A 59 1.49 3.44 -1.14
N SER A 60 0.49 3.14 -1.96
CA SER A 60 -0.19 4.15 -2.77
C SER A 60 -0.80 5.24 -1.89
N VAL A 61 -1.47 4.86 -0.80
CA VAL A 61 -2.05 5.81 0.16
C VAL A 61 -0.98 6.67 0.82
N ALA A 62 0.14 6.08 1.26
CA ALA A 62 1.25 6.83 1.85
C ALA A 62 1.84 7.86 0.86
N TYR A 63 2.04 7.46 -0.41
CA TYR A 63 2.50 8.39 -1.45
C TYR A 63 1.49 9.49 -1.76
N GLU A 64 0.20 9.16 -1.79
CA GLU A 64 -0.86 10.15 -2.02
C GLU A 64 -0.89 11.20 -0.90
N LEU A 65 -0.86 10.77 0.37
CA LEU A 65 -0.78 11.67 1.53
C LEU A 65 0.45 12.58 1.46
N TYR A 66 1.59 12.02 1.08
CA TYR A 66 2.81 12.81 0.92
C TYR A 66 2.71 13.79 -0.25
N GLN A 67 2.11 13.40 -1.38
CA GLN A 67 1.86 14.30 -2.51
C GLN A 67 0.90 15.44 -2.12
N GLN A 68 -0.12 15.19 -1.31
CA GLN A 68 -1.00 16.24 -0.78
C GLN A 68 -0.21 17.25 0.08
N TYR A 69 0.68 16.77 0.95
CA TYR A 69 1.59 17.65 1.70
C TYR A 69 2.51 18.45 0.77
N LEU A 70 3.08 17.83 -0.26
CA LEU A 70 3.92 18.54 -1.24
C LEU A 70 3.13 19.58 -2.03
N SER A 71 1.89 19.30 -2.41
CA SER A 71 1.00 20.28 -3.04
C SER A 71 0.79 21.49 -2.13
N LEU A 72 0.53 21.24 -0.84
CA LEU A 72 0.41 22.31 0.15
C LEU A 72 1.69 23.14 0.26
N CYS A 73 2.87 22.51 0.15
CA CYS A 73 4.15 23.21 0.11
C CYS A 73 4.34 24.06 -1.16
N PHE A 74 3.83 23.61 -2.31
CA PHE A 74 3.85 24.38 -3.54
C PHE A 74 2.87 25.55 -3.53
N GLU A 75 1.71 25.38 -2.91
CA GLU A 75 0.70 26.44 -2.74
C GLU A 75 1.15 27.51 -1.74
N HIS A 76 1.89 27.10 -0.70
CA HIS A 76 2.40 27.97 0.36
C HIS A 76 3.92 27.83 0.55
N PRO A 77 4.74 28.22 -0.45
CA PRO A 77 6.19 28.09 -0.38
C PRO A 77 6.83 28.90 0.76
N GLU A 78 6.16 29.98 1.18
CA GLU A 78 6.56 30.79 2.34
C GLU A 78 6.49 30.02 3.66
N PHE A 79 5.58 29.05 3.77
CA PHE A 79 5.43 28.22 4.97
C PHE A 79 6.35 27.00 4.95
N ALA A 80 6.57 26.41 3.77
CA ALA A 80 7.38 25.20 3.60
C ALA A 80 8.82 25.32 4.13
N ARG A 81 9.40 26.53 4.14
CA ARG A 81 10.76 26.79 4.63
C ARG A 81 10.85 27.03 6.15
N GLY A 82 9.72 26.98 6.85
CA GLY A 82 9.62 27.43 8.23
C GLY A 82 9.21 28.89 8.31
N PHE A 83 8.37 29.21 9.28
CA PHE A 83 7.87 30.56 9.50
C PHE A 83 8.05 30.93 10.97
N GLU A 84 8.78 32.02 11.21
CA GLU A 84 9.06 32.51 12.55
C GLU A 84 7.80 33.07 13.20
N ARG A 85 7.70 32.90 14.52
CA ARG A 85 6.54 33.43 15.25
C ARG A 85 6.65 34.96 15.35
N PRO A 86 5.68 35.72 14.85
CA PRO A 86 5.69 37.17 14.95
C PRO A 86 5.47 37.63 16.40
N THR A 87 5.99 38.81 16.72
CA THR A 87 5.82 39.44 18.04
C THR A 87 4.36 39.85 18.31
N ASN A 88 3.60 40.13 17.26
CA ASN A 88 2.17 40.40 17.36
C ASN A 88 1.39 39.08 17.55
N LYS A 89 0.51 39.04 18.55
CA LYS A 89 -0.31 37.85 18.86
C LYS A 89 -1.39 37.55 17.81
N ILE A 90 -1.80 38.55 17.03
CA ILE A 90 -2.85 38.43 16.01
C ILE A 90 -2.20 38.62 14.65
N ASP A 91 -1.53 37.58 14.18
CA ASP A 91 -0.93 37.53 12.85
C ASP A 91 -1.59 36.42 12.05
N ILE A 92 -2.35 36.83 11.03
CA ILE A 92 -3.12 35.93 10.17
C ILE A 92 -2.18 34.97 9.41
N GLN A 93 -0.96 35.39 9.05
CA GLN A 93 -0.01 34.51 8.37
C GLN A 93 0.53 33.45 9.32
N TYR A 94 0.78 33.82 10.58
CA TYR A 94 1.18 32.81 11.57
C TYR A 94 0.05 31.83 11.87
N GLU A 95 -1.21 32.26 11.91
CA GLU A 95 -2.35 31.36 12.05
C GLU A 95 -2.44 30.38 10.87
N ARG A 96 -2.29 30.87 9.63
CA ARG A 96 -2.24 30.01 8.43
C ARG A 96 -1.08 29.03 8.48
N TYR A 97 0.09 29.46 8.95
CA TYR A 97 1.22 28.58 9.17
C TYR A 97 0.94 27.49 10.23
N CYS A 98 0.23 27.82 11.31
CA CYS A 98 -0.18 26.81 12.30
C CYS A 98 -1.10 25.74 11.68
N TRP A 99 -2.01 26.14 10.79
CA TRP A 99 -2.84 25.21 10.03
C TRP A 99 -2.03 24.38 9.05
N PHE A 100 -1.08 24.99 8.34
CA PHE A 100 -0.13 24.30 7.47
C PHE A 100 0.62 23.18 8.21
N ILE A 101 1.20 23.49 9.38
CA ILE A 101 1.91 22.50 10.19
C ILE A 101 0.97 21.42 10.74
N SER A 102 -0.23 21.78 11.16
CA SER A 102 -1.22 20.80 11.63
C SER A 102 -1.62 19.81 10.54
N SER A 103 -1.81 20.30 9.30
CA SER A 103 -2.07 19.45 8.14
C SER A 103 -0.88 18.55 7.80
N ALA A 104 0.35 19.07 7.88
CA ALA A 104 1.56 18.30 7.66
C ALA A 104 1.73 17.18 8.71
N LEU A 105 1.57 17.51 10.00
CA LEU A 105 1.64 16.55 11.10
C LEU A 105 0.59 15.45 10.97
N PHE A 106 -0.64 15.82 10.60
CA PHE A 106 -1.69 14.86 10.33
C PHE A 106 -1.33 13.92 9.17
N ALA A 107 -0.87 14.46 8.04
CA ALA A 107 -0.45 13.63 6.90
C ALA A 107 0.69 12.67 7.28
N PHE A 108 1.68 13.14 8.05
CA PHE A 108 2.79 12.31 8.51
C PHE A 108 2.36 11.21 9.48
N GLU A 109 1.44 11.49 10.40
CA GLU A 109 0.84 10.47 11.27
C GLU A 109 0.14 9.37 10.45
N GLN A 110 -0.68 9.77 9.47
CA GLN A 110 -1.38 8.82 8.61
C GLN A 110 -0.42 7.97 7.76
N ILE A 111 0.68 8.55 7.28
CA ILE A 111 1.75 7.80 6.58
C ILE A 111 2.37 6.74 7.49
N LEU A 112 2.70 7.10 8.74
CA LEU A 112 3.29 6.19 9.72
C LEU A 112 2.32 5.04 10.06
N HIS A 113 1.03 5.35 10.24
CA HIS A 113 -0.01 4.33 10.48
C HIS A 113 -0.24 3.40 9.28
N THR A 114 -0.15 3.93 8.06
CA THR A 114 -0.43 3.17 6.84
C THR A 114 0.73 2.27 6.44
N GLU A 115 1.96 2.78 6.57
CA GLU A 115 3.18 2.07 6.19
C GLU A 115 4.14 1.94 7.39
N SER A 116 3.76 1.03 8.29
CA SER A 116 4.37 0.82 9.61
C SER A 116 5.91 0.66 9.68
N GLN A 117 6.62 0.35 8.58
CA GLN A 117 8.09 0.22 8.61
C GLN A 117 8.74 0.46 7.24
N LYS A 118 9.22 1.69 7.03
CA LYS A 118 10.36 2.00 6.16
C LYS A 118 11.16 3.12 6.81
N ASP A 119 12.41 2.87 7.20
CA ASP A 119 13.36 3.90 7.69
C ASP A 119 13.38 5.14 6.79
N THR A 120 13.08 4.97 5.50
CA THR A 120 12.91 6.04 4.53
C THR A 120 11.85 7.06 4.93
N TRP A 121 10.65 6.63 5.35
CA TRP A 121 9.58 7.57 5.72
C TRP A 121 9.92 8.35 6.98
N ILE A 122 10.51 7.70 7.98
CA ILE A 122 11.00 8.35 9.19
C ILE A 122 12.03 9.43 8.82
N LYS A 123 13.01 9.11 7.97
CA LYS A 123 14.02 10.07 7.50
C LYS A 123 13.40 11.22 6.72
N THR A 124 12.46 10.94 5.83
CA THR A 124 11.75 11.96 5.05
C THR A 124 10.98 12.91 5.96
N ILE A 125 10.14 12.38 6.86
CA ILE A 125 9.36 13.18 7.81
C ILE A 125 10.29 14.02 8.69
N LYS A 126 11.37 13.43 9.22
CA LYS A 126 12.36 14.14 10.02
C LYS A 126 13.02 15.28 9.24
N SER A 127 13.35 15.05 7.97
CA SER A 127 13.91 16.09 7.10
C SER A 127 12.93 17.25 6.88
N GLN A 128 11.65 16.96 6.61
CA GLN A 128 10.64 18.01 6.39
C GLN A 128 10.33 18.79 7.66
N LEU A 129 10.20 18.10 8.80
CA LEU A 129 9.95 18.75 10.09
C LEU A 129 11.13 19.59 10.60
N SER A 130 12.34 19.37 10.07
CA SER A 130 13.53 20.12 10.51
C SER A 130 13.44 21.62 10.23
N PHE A 131 12.76 22.00 9.13
CA PHE A 131 12.47 23.40 8.80
C PHE A 131 11.53 24.08 9.81
N HIS A 132 10.79 23.28 10.58
CA HIS A 132 9.73 23.76 11.48
C HIS A 132 10.08 23.60 12.97
N LYS A 133 11.34 23.26 13.28
CA LYS A 133 11.81 22.97 14.65
C LYS A 133 11.41 24.04 15.67
N GLU A 134 11.56 25.31 15.34
CA GLU A 134 11.20 26.40 16.26
C GLU A 134 9.71 26.40 16.62
N HIS A 135 8.83 26.16 15.64
CA HIS A 135 7.40 26.06 15.87
C HIS A 135 7.07 24.82 16.71
N LEU A 136 7.66 23.67 16.39
CA LEU A 136 7.42 22.42 17.10
C LEU A 136 7.76 22.51 18.59
N ILE A 137 8.87 23.18 18.93
CA ILE A 137 9.28 23.42 20.34
C ILE A 137 8.20 24.18 21.12
N ARG A 138 7.55 25.16 20.48
CA ARG A 138 6.59 26.06 21.14
C ARG A 138 5.16 25.53 21.10
N SER A 139 4.86 24.63 20.17
CA SER A 139 3.53 24.12 19.90
C SER A 139 2.88 23.49 21.14
N SER A 140 1.64 23.89 21.42
CA SER A 140 0.84 23.30 22.49
C SER A 140 0.37 21.89 22.16
N THR A 141 0.11 21.57 20.89
CA THR A 141 -0.37 20.23 20.50
C THR A 141 0.72 19.18 20.68
N ILE A 142 1.98 19.55 20.43
CA ILE A 142 3.16 18.72 20.73
C ILE A 142 3.33 18.56 22.23
N ARG A 143 3.36 19.66 22.99
CA ARG A 143 3.55 19.64 24.44
C ARG A 143 2.46 18.86 25.18
N ASN A 144 1.22 18.94 24.70
CA ASN A 144 0.07 18.24 25.25
C ASN A 144 -0.05 16.78 24.77
N LYS A 145 0.92 16.28 23.98
CA LYS A 145 0.98 14.89 23.49
C LYS A 145 -0.30 14.46 22.76
N LEU A 146 -0.79 15.32 21.86
CA LEU A 146 -2.02 15.06 21.09
C LEU A 146 -1.82 14.18 19.85
N TRP A 147 -0.57 13.80 19.56
CA TRP A 147 -0.18 13.00 18.39
C TRP A 147 0.27 11.62 18.82
N ASP A 148 0.17 10.67 17.90
CA ASP A 148 0.55 9.28 18.10
C ASP A 148 2.02 9.12 18.53
N GLU A 149 2.31 8.04 19.26
CA GLU A 149 3.62 7.78 19.86
C GLU A 149 4.75 7.69 18.83
N GLU A 150 4.48 7.18 17.62
CA GLU A 150 5.51 7.08 16.57
C GLU A 150 5.94 8.47 16.07
N LEU A 151 4.97 9.34 15.75
CA LEU A 151 5.26 10.71 15.31
C LEU A 151 5.93 11.52 16.44
N LYS A 152 5.43 11.37 17.66
CA LYS A 152 5.98 12.03 18.84
C LYS A 152 7.45 11.69 19.05
N LYS A 153 7.84 10.42 18.90
CA LYS A 153 9.25 10.00 19.00
C LYS A 153 10.13 10.74 17.97
N ILE A 154 9.67 10.87 16.73
CA ILE A 154 10.39 11.59 15.68
C ILE A 154 10.57 13.08 16.05
N ILE A 155 9.52 13.71 16.56
CA ILE A 155 9.53 15.12 16.95
C ILE A 155 10.45 15.35 18.16
N ASP A 156 10.37 14.51 19.18
CA ASP A 156 11.21 14.59 20.38
C ASP A 156 12.70 14.44 20.02
N GLU A 157 13.04 13.49 19.14
CA GLU A 157 14.40 13.34 18.62
C GLU A 157 14.88 14.59 17.87
N LEU A 158 14.01 15.21 17.07
CA LEU A 158 14.33 16.38 16.27
C LEU A 158 14.54 17.63 17.13
N ILE A 159 13.72 17.80 18.17
CA ILE A 159 13.82 18.91 19.12
C ILE A 159 15.08 18.78 19.99
N SER A 160 15.46 17.55 20.35
CA SER A 160 16.61 17.28 21.22
C SER A 160 17.96 17.40 20.51
N GLN A 161 18.00 17.38 19.18
CA GLN A 161 19.22 17.64 18.42
C GLN A 161 19.65 19.12 18.61
N PRO A 162 20.95 19.42 18.76
CA PRO A 162 21.43 20.80 18.84
C PRO A 162 21.11 21.60 17.57
#